data_AF-A0A852NDJ3-F1
#
_entry.id   AF-A0A852NDJ3-F1
#
_cell.length_a   1.000
_cell.length_b   1.000
_cell.length_c   1.000
_cell.angle_alpha   90.00
_cell.angle_beta   90.00
_cell.angle_gamma   90.00
#
_symmetry.space_group_name_H-M   'P 1'
#
loop_
_entity.id
_entity.type
_entity.pdbx_description
1 polymer ?
#
loop_
_entity_poly.entity_id
_entity_poly.type
_entity_poly.pdbx_seq_one_letter_code
_entity_poly.pdbx_strand_id
1 'polypeptide(L)'
;LLILFPQESGLYEYKIFGVLADCPPKLCADVYMDLEFRKEWDQYVKELYEETYDGEKVIYWEVKYPFPLSNRDYVYIRERREMDVDGRKIWVVLAKSVAVPQCPEKPGVIRVKSYKQSLAIESDGKAGSK
;
A
#
# COMPACT_ATOMS: atom_id res chain seq x y z
N LEU A 1 -0.58 12.85 11.71
CA LEU A 1 -1.19 11.50 11.82
C LEU A 1 -2.47 11.64 12.63
N LEU A 2 -3.64 11.38 12.04
CA LEU A 2 -4.89 11.30 12.79
C LEU A 2 -5.23 9.81 12.99
N ILE A 3 -5.55 9.43 14.22
CA ILE A 3 -5.89 8.06 14.60
C ILE A 3 -7.34 8.03 15.05
N LEU A 4 -8.18 7.21 14.41
CA LEU A 4 -9.55 6.94 14.87
C LEU A 4 -9.56 5.59 15.59
N PHE A 5 -10.14 5.56 16.80
CA PHE A 5 -10.19 4.38 17.65
C PHE A 5 -11.65 3.94 17.88
N PRO A 6 -12.16 2.97 17.11
CA PRO A 6 -13.40 2.28 17.46
C PRO A 6 -13.17 1.42 18.71
N GLN A 7 -13.60 1.95 19.86
CA GLN A 7 -13.30 1.45 21.21
C GLN A 7 -13.70 -0.02 21.44
N GLU A 8 -14.62 -0.56 20.64
CA GLU A 8 -15.11 -1.94 20.75
C GLU A 8 -14.13 -2.99 20.19
N SER A 9 -13.34 -2.65 19.17
CA SER A 9 -12.45 -3.64 18.51
C SER A 9 -10.99 -3.57 18.97
N GLY A 10 -10.58 -2.45 19.57
CA GLY A 10 -9.17 -2.18 19.88
C GLY A 10 -8.28 -1.93 18.65
N LEU A 11 -8.87 -1.87 17.45
CA LEU A 11 -8.17 -1.57 16.20
C LEU A 11 -8.09 -0.05 15.96
N TYR A 12 -7.14 0.33 15.10
CA TYR A 12 -6.89 1.72 14.75
C TYR A 12 -7.08 1.94 13.26
N GLU A 13 -7.67 3.07 12.89
CA GLU A 13 -7.63 3.60 11.53
C GLU A 13 -6.67 4.79 11.45
N TYR A 14 -5.94 4.88 10.35
CA TYR A 14 -4.89 5.87 10.17
C TYR A 14 -5.20 6.78 8.99
N LYS A 15 -5.00 8.09 9.18
CA LYS A 15 -5.02 9.08 8.09
C LYS A 15 -3.73 9.90 8.10
N ILE A 16 -3.12 9.99 6.92
CA ILE A 16 -1.87 10.70 6.67
C ILE A 16 -2.16 11.86 5.72
N PHE A 17 -1.63 13.03 6.07
CA PHE A 17 -1.55 14.20 5.21
C PHE A 17 -0.12 14.72 5.31
N GLY A 18 0.43 15.20 4.22
CA GLY A 18 1.79 15.71 4.19
C GLY A 18 2.15 16.31 2.85
N VAL A 19 3.37 16.82 2.74
CA VAL A 19 3.95 17.32 1.49
C VAL A 19 5.33 16.69 1.33
N LEU A 20 5.63 16.20 0.14
CA LEU A 20 6.95 15.76 -0.30
C LEU A 20 7.48 16.81 -1.30
N ALA A 21 8.18 17.82 -0.79
CA ALA A 21 8.52 19.04 -1.52
C ALA A 21 9.34 18.81 -2.81
N ASP A 22 10.17 17.76 -2.83
CA ASP A 22 11.11 17.47 -3.92
C ASP A 22 10.74 16.19 -4.69
N CYS A 23 9.48 15.75 -4.58
CA CYS A 23 8.99 14.56 -5.25
C CYS A 23 7.76 14.89 -6.12
N PRO A 24 7.93 15.01 -7.45
CA PRO A 24 6.81 15.28 -8.36
C PRO A 24 5.70 14.22 -8.23
N PRO A 25 4.41 14.59 -8.32
CA PRO A 25 3.29 13.66 -8.07
C PRO A 25 3.31 12.39 -8.90
N LYS A 26 3.59 12.52 -10.20
CA LYS A 26 3.71 11.37 -11.10
C LYS A 26 4.86 10.44 -10.69
N LEU A 27 6.02 10.99 -10.34
CA LEU A 27 7.16 10.21 -9.89
C LEU A 27 6.83 9.48 -8.57
N CYS A 28 6.20 10.17 -7.62
CA CYS A 28 5.74 9.57 -6.37
C CYS A 28 4.78 8.40 -6.63
N ALA A 29 3.81 8.58 -7.53
CA ALA A 29 2.87 7.55 -7.93
C ALA A 29 3.52 6.39 -8.69
N ASP A 30 4.55 6.64 -9.50
CA ASP A 30 5.29 5.60 -10.23
C ASP A 30 6.13 4.76 -9.25
N VAL A 31 6.90 5.42 -8.35
CA VAL A 31 7.67 4.75 -7.28
C VAL A 31 6.76 3.95 -6.34
N TYR A 32 5.55 4.44 -6.04
CA TYR A 32 4.59 3.71 -5.21
C TYR A 32 4.16 2.38 -5.84
N MET A 33 4.07 2.33 -7.17
CA MET A 33 3.60 1.16 -7.90
C MET A 33 4.71 0.15 -8.20
N ASP A 34 5.97 0.58 -8.26
CA ASP A 34 7.11 -0.26 -8.61
C ASP A 34 7.53 -1.20 -7.46
N LEU A 35 7.18 -2.49 -7.60
CA LEU A 35 7.52 -3.51 -6.61
C LEU A 35 8.99 -3.92 -6.66
N GLU A 36 9.64 -3.86 -7.82
CA GLU A 36 11.05 -4.22 -7.96
C GLU A 36 11.91 -3.18 -7.28
N PHE A 37 11.69 -1.90 -7.58
CA PHE A 37 12.38 -0.81 -6.91
C PHE A 37 12.09 -0.79 -5.40
N ARG A 38 10.85 -1.12 -4.99
CA ARG A 38 10.49 -1.21 -3.56
C ARG A 38 11.35 -2.22 -2.80
N LYS A 39 11.69 -3.36 -3.42
CA LYS A 39 12.56 -4.37 -2.80
C LYS A 39 14.00 -3.88 -2.60
N GLU A 40 14.45 -2.91 -3.38
CA GLU A 40 15.81 -2.39 -3.29
C GLU A 40 16.01 -1.46 -2.07
N TRP A 41 15.05 -0.58 -1.80
CA TRP A 41 15.23 0.48 -0.79
C TRP A 41 14.46 0.25 0.52
N ASP A 42 13.34 -0.48 0.51
CA ASP A 42 12.56 -0.70 1.73
C ASP A 42 13.07 -1.89 2.54
N GLN A 43 13.86 -1.58 3.57
CA GLN A 43 14.44 -2.55 4.49
C GLN A 43 13.41 -3.46 5.19
N TYR A 44 12.14 -3.05 5.30
CA TYR A 44 11.08 -3.83 5.94
C TYR A 44 10.46 -4.89 5.04
N VAL A 45 10.73 -4.86 3.73
CA VAL A 45 10.28 -5.91 2.82
C VAL A 45 11.05 -7.21 3.13
N LYS A 46 10.31 -8.28 3.44
CA LYS A 46 10.85 -9.64 3.52
C LYS A 46 10.71 -10.37 2.19
N GLU A 47 9.56 -10.25 1.56
CA GLU A 47 9.22 -10.86 0.27
C GLU A 47 8.09 -10.03 -0.37
N LEU A 48 8.18 -9.78 -1.68
CA LEU A 48 7.24 -8.94 -2.41
C LEU A 48 7.20 -9.34 -3.89
N TYR A 49 6.02 -9.64 -4.41
CA TYR A 49 5.81 -9.97 -5.82
C TYR A 49 4.36 -9.74 -6.27
N GLU A 50 4.15 -9.62 -7.58
CA GLU A 50 2.83 -9.60 -8.23
C GLU A 50 2.70 -10.86 -9.09
N GLU A 51 1.60 -11.59 -8.93
CA GLU A 51 1.24 -12.75 -9.74
C GLU A 51 -0.16 -12.57 -10.32
N THR A 52 -0.46 -13.24 -11.42
CA THR A 52 -1.81 -13.23 -12.01
C THR A 52 -2.53 -14.55 -11.73
N TYR A 53 -3.65 -14.47 -10.99
CA TYR A 53 -4.51 -15.61 -10.71
C TYR A 53 -5.88 -15.35 -11.34
N ASP A 54 -6.34 -16.27 -12.19
CA ASP A 54 -7.66 -16.20 -12.85
C ASP A 54 -7.92 -14.86 -13.58
N GLY A 55 -6.86 -14.25 -14.10
CA GLY A 55 -6.90 -12.95 -14.80
C GLY A 55 -6.79 -11.72 -13.90
N GLU A 56 -6.77 -11.89 -12.57
CA GLU A 56 -6.59 -10.81 -11.59
C GLU A 56 -5.14 -10.73 -11.12
N LYS A 57 -4.57 -9.52 -11.13
CA LYS A 57 -3.24 -9.24 -10.59
C LYS A 57 -3.31 -9.14 -9.07
N VAL A 58 -2.63 -10.04 -8.38
CA VAL A 58 -2.58 -10.15 -6.93
C VAL A 58 -1.16 -9.91 -6.45
N ILE A 59 -1.03 -9.05 -5.45
CA ILE A 59 0.24 -8.75 -4.80
C ILE A 59 0.33 -9.53 -3.50
N TYR A 60 1.44 -10.25 -3.33
CA TYR A 60 1.88 -10.78 -2.04
C TYR A 60 2.96 -9.86 -1.47
N TRP A 61 2.81 -9.45 -0.20
CA TRP A 61 3.82 -8.67 0.51
C TRP A 61 3.99 -9.17 1.94
N GLU A 62 5.16 -9.67 2.28
CA GLU A 62 5.57 -9.96 3.65
C GLU A 62 6.42 -8.83 4.24
N VAL A 63 6.01 -8.33 5.40
CA VAL A 63 6.62 -7.24 6.14
C VAL A 63 7.33 -7.78 7.38
N LYS A 64 8.60 -7.40 7.54
CA LYS A 64 9.41 -7.72 8.73
C LYS A 64 8.84 -7.06 9.96
N TYR A 65 8.64 -7.84 11.02
CA TYR A 65 8.31 -7.33 12.34
C TYR A 65 9.48 -7.55 13.31
N PRO A 66 9.64 -6.69 14.33
CA PRO A 66 10.70 -6.86 15.31
C PRO A 66 10.45 -8.11 16.17
N PHE A 67 11.46 -8.96 16.31
CA PHE A 67 11.41 -10.13 17.18
C PHE A 67 11.07 -9.70 18.62
N PRO A 68 10.12 -10.37 19.33
CA PRO A 68 9.57 -11.71 19.07
C PRO A 68 8.28 -11.75 18.24
N LEU A 69 7.88 -10.66 17.59
CA LEU A 69 6.65 -10.65 16.80
C LEU A 69 6.87 -11.34 15.44
N SER A 70 5.97 -12.26 15.07
CA SER A 70 5.94 -12.84 13.72
C SER A 70 5.76 -11.77 12.64
N ASN A 71 6.33 -11.99 11.46
CA ASN A 71 6.06 -11.14 10.30
C ASN A 71 4.57 -11.13 9.96
N ARG A 72 4.16 -10.12 9.19
CA ARG A 72 2.81 -10.04 8.62
C ARG A 72 2.91 -10.18 7.11
N ASP A 73 2.03 -10.99 6.52
CA ASP A 73 1.87 -11.02 5.07
C ASP A 73 0.49 -10.49 4.65
N TYR A 74 0.47 -9.88 3.48
CA TYR A 74 -0.68 -9.27 2.84
C TYR A 74 -0.86 -9.93 1.48
N VAL A 75 -2.09 -10.29 1.16
CA VAL A 75 -2.51 -10.72 -0.19
C VAL A 75 -3.62 -9.78 -0.62
N TYR A 76 -3.36 -8.98 -1.64
CA TYR A 76 -4.24 -7.87 -2.00
C TYR A 76 -4.20 -7.54 -3.49
N ILE A 77 -5.27 -6.93 -3.99
CA ILE A 77 -5.27 -6.30 -5.30
C ILE A 77 -5.07 -4.80 -5.14
N ARG A 78 -4.45 -4.17 -6.15
CA ARG A 78 -4.16 -2.75 -6.15
C ARG A 78 -4.37 -2.15 -7.52
N GLU A 79 -5.15 -1.07 -7.58
CA GLU A 79 -5.35 -0.30 -8.80
C GLU A 79 -4.87 1.13 -8.60
N ARG A 80 -4.28 1.67 -9.67
CA ARG A 80 -3.97 3.09 -9.80
C ARG A 80 -4.82 3.71 -10.89
N ARG A 81 -5.38 4.88 -10.63
CA ARG A 81 -6.03 5.73 -11.64
C ARG A 81 -5.49 7.14 -11.58
N GLU A 82 -5.36 7.73 -12.76
CA GLU A 82 -5.14 9.16 -12.92
C GLU A 82 -6.50 9.81 -13.13
N MET A 83 -6.82 10.80 -12.32
CA MET A 83 -8.12 11.47 -12.31
C MET A 83 -7.92 12.96 -12.54
N ASP A 84 -8.86 13.57 -13.25
CA ASP A 84 -9.02 15.02 -13.32
C ASP A 84 -10.24 15.39 -12.47
N VAL A 85 -10.02 16.21 -11.44
CA VAL A 85 -11.07 16.67 -10.52
C VAL A 85 -10.96 18.19 -10.43
N ASP A 86 -11.91 18.88 -11.07
CA ASP A 86 -11.95 20.34 -11.14
C ASP A 86 -10.66 20.95 -11.74
N GLY A 87 -10.11 20.32 -12.78
CA GLY A 87 -8.85 20.73 -13.41
C GLY A 87 -7.59 20.38 -12.61
N ARG A 88 -7.74 19.65 -11.49
CA ARG A 88 -6.62 19.13 -10.70
C ARG A 88 -6.35 17.68 -11.09
N LYS A 89 -5.09 17.42 -11.41
CA LYS A 89 -4.61 16.09 -11.72
C LYS A 89 -4.23 15.34 -10.44
N ILE A 90 -4.93 14.24 -10.17
CA ILE A 90 -4.78 13.44 -8.95
C ILE A 90 -4.48 11.99 -9.33
N TRP A 91 -3.44 11.41 -8.73
CA TRP A 91 -3.16 9.98 -8.82
C TRP A 91 -3.76 9.29 -7.60
N VAL A 92 -4.74 8.42 -7.82
CA VAL A 92 -5.40 7.66 -6.77
C VAL A 92 -4.98 6.20 -6.86
N VAL A 93 -4.53 5.64 -5.75
CA VAL A 93 -4.22 4.22 -5.61
C VAL A 93 -5.10 3.62 -4.53
N LEU A 94 -5.83 2.56 -4.87
CA LEU A 94 -6.66 1.82 -3.95
C LEU A 94 -6.13 0.39 -3.84
N ALA A 95 -6.08 -0.13 -2.61
CA ALA A 95 -5.73 -1.51 -2.35
C ALA A 95 -6.73 -2.13 -1.36
N LYS A 96 -7.06 -3.41 -1.58
CA LYS A 96 -7.89 -4.18 -0.65
C LYS A 96 -7.43 -5.64 -0.60
N SER A 97 -7.52 -6.26 0.57
CA SER A 97 -7.22 -7.68 0.72
C SER A 97 -8.11 -8.54 -0.18
N VAL A 98 -7.53 -9.62 -0.69
CA VAL A 98 -8.24 -10.70 -1.38
C VAL A 98 -7.74 -12.04 -0.85
N ALA A 99 -8.58 -13.07 -0.96
CA ALA A 99 -8.22 -14.43 -0.64
C ALA A 99 -8.23 -15.24 -1.94
N VAL A 100 -7.08 -15.80 -2.30
CA VAL A 100 -6.92 -16.66 -3.47
C VAL A 100 -6.34 -18.01 -3.02
N PRO A 101 -6.93 -19.15 -3.42
CA PRO A 101 -6.43 -20.48 -3.02
C PRO A 101 -4.95 -20.73 -3.35
N GLN A 102 -4.46 -20.07 -4.41
CA GLN A 102 -3.09 -20.15 -4.91
C GLN A 102 -2.06 -19.49 -3.96
N CYS A 103 -2.52 -18.68 -3.01
CA CYS A 103 -1.67 -17.98 -2.03
C CYS A 103 -2.14 -18.25 -0.58
N PRO A 104 -1.96 -19.49 -0.07
CA PRO A 104 -2.37 -19.87 1.27
C PRO A 104 -1.51 -19.19 2.35
N GLU A 105 -1.94 -19.29 3.61
CA GLU A 105 -1.21 -18.77 4.77
C GLU A 105 0.11 -19.54 4.98
N LYS A 106 1.19 -18.83 5.33
CA LYS A 106 2.50 -19.44 5.59
C LYS A 106 2.68 -19.70 7.09
N PRO A 107 3.18 -20.88 7.52
CA PRO A 107 3.48 -21.14 8.92
C PRO A 107 4.46 -20.11 9.51
N GLY A 108 4.18 -19.60 10.70
CA GLY A 108 5.04 -18.63 11.39
C GLY A 108 4.88 -17.17 10.94
N VAL A 109 4.04 -16.90 9.94
CA VAL A 109 3.69 -15.55 9.46
C VAL A 109 2.21 -15.30 9.70
N ILE A 110 1.84 -14.08 10.09
CA ILE A 110 0.45 -13.70 10.40
C ILE A 110 -0.20 -13.06 9.16
N ARG A 111 -1.20 -13.74 8.60
CA ARG A 111 -2.01 -13.23 7.48
C ARG A 111 -2.91 -12.08 7.88
N VAL A 112 -2.72 -10.93 7.23
CA VAL A 112 -3.63 -9.78 7.36
C VAL A 112 -4.82 -9.97 6.42
N LYS A 113 -5.93 -10.45 6.98
CA LYS A 113 -7.17 -10.78 6.23
C LYS A 113 -8.02 -9.55 5.89
N SER A 114 -7.98 -8.53 6.73
CA SER A 114 -8.73 -7.28 6.55
C SER A 114 -7.76 -6.13 6.34
N TYR A 115 -7.59 -5.73 5.08
CA TYR A 115 -6.74 -4.63 4.69
C TYR A 115 -7.46 -3.77 3.64
N LYS A 116 -7.45 -2.46 3.86
CA LYS A 116 -7.89 -1.45 2.91
C LYS A 116 -6.93 -0.27 3.01
N GLN A 117 -6.54 0.26 1.86
CA GLN A 117 -5.69 1.43 1.78
C GLN A 117 -6.10 2.29 0.60
N SER A 118 -6.09 3.59 0.81
CA SER A 118 -6.26 4.60 -0.23
C SER A 118 -5.13 5.60 -0.14
N LEU A 119 -4.53 5.92 -1.29
CA LEU A 119 -3.56 6.97 -1.45
C LEU A 119 -4.07 7.91 -2.55
N ALA A 120 -4.01 9.21 -2.28
CA ALA A 120 -4.24 10.25 -3.28
C ALA A 120 -3.01 11.15 -3.29
N ILE A 121 -2.49 11.43 -4.48
CA ILE A 121 -1.31 12.26 -4.68
C ILE A 121 -1.70 13.35 -5.68
N GLU A 122 -1.52 14.61 -5.31
CA GLU A 122 -1.64 15.73 -6.24
C GLU A 122 -0.43 16.67 -6.10
N SER A 123 -0.34 17.68 -6.97
CA SER A 123 0.74 18.68 -6.87
C SER A 123 0.57 19.54 -5.62
N ASP A 124 1.68 19.88 -4.98
CA ASP A 124 1.73 20.89 -3.92
C ASP A 124 1.68 22.35 -4.46
N GLY A 125 1.56 22.52 -5.79
CA GLY A 125 1.63 23.80 -6.48
C GLY A 125 3.06 24.29 -6.76
N LYS A 126 4.07 23.50 -6.42
CA LYS A 126 5.51 23.75 -6.63
C LYS A 126 6.12 22.55 -7.37
N ALA A 127 7.27 22.06 -6.91
CA ALA A 127 7.99 20.92 -7.48
C ALA A 127 7.59 19.58 -6.85
N GLY A 128 6.72 19.60 -5.83
CA GLY A 128 6.46 18.47 -4.95
C GLY A 128 5.06 17.89 -5.09
N SER A 129 4.76 16.99 -4.16
CA SER A 129 3.48 16.30 -4.05
C SER A 129 2.87 16.44 -2.66
N LYS A 130 1.56 16.27 -2.56
CA LYS A 130 0.80 16.22 -1.32
C LYS A 130 -0.29 15.17 -1.37
#